data_AF-A0A5R8Y3Z3-F1
#
_entry.id   AF-A0A5R8Y3Z3-F1
#
_cell.length_a   1.000
_cell.length_b   1.000
_cell.length_c   1.000
_cell.angle_alpha   90.00
_cell.angle_beta   90.00
_cell.angle_gamma   90.00
#
_symmetry.space_group_name_H-M   'P 1'
#
loop_
_entity.id
_entity.type
_entity.pdbx_description
1 polymer ?
#
loop_
_entity_poly.entity_id
_entity_poly.type
_entity_poly.pdbx_seq_one_letter_code
_entity_poly.pdbx_strand_id
1 'polypeptide(L)'
;MDIHQKAYNWALNHNFESIEIEYAAKLALKMLDDSCQMTHEDRKTFFFVYDAICDRKDIELNDDMNRLIFLARDRDTIFSKSEFADIVHACKEEIIPNMLKVHMKAYKKMVRKHLNF
;
A
#
# COMPACT_ATOMS: atom_id res chain seq x y z
N MET A 1 -1.45 21.12 -7.22
CA MET A 1 -1.92 19.72 -7.23
C MET A 1 -1.50 19.10 -5.92
N ASP A 2 -2.45 18.56 -5.17
CA ASP A 2 -2.18 17.84 -3.93
C ASP A 2 -1.18 16.69 -4.15
N ILE A 3 -0.27 16.47 -3.20
CA ILE A 3 0.79 15.44 -3.29
C ILE A 3 0.19 14.04 -3.41
N HIS A 4 -0.97 13.81 -2.78
CA HIS A 4 -1.67 12.53 -2.85
C HIS A 4 -2.25 12.29 -4.25
N GLN A 5 -2.91 13.29 -4.84
CA GLN A 5 -3.40 13.17 -6.21
C GLN A 5 -2.25 13.01 -7.22
N LYS A 6 -1.11 13.70 -6.98
CA LYS A 6 0.12 13.49 -7.77
C LYS A 6 0.59 12.04 -7.68
N ALA A 7 0.58 11.46 -6.48
CA ALA A 7 0.97 10.07 -6.23
C ALA A 7 0.09 9.08 -6.97
N TYR A 8 -1.23 9.24 -6.86
CA TYR A 8 -2.21 8.43 -7.56
C TYR A 8 -2.05 8.52 -9.09
N ASN A 9 -1.97 9.73 -9.64
CA ASN A 9 -1.83 9.95 -11.09
C ASN A 9 -0.53 9.35 -11.64
N TRP A 10 0.56 9.45 -10.89
CA TRP A 10 1.83 8.83 -11.28
C TRP A 10 1.72 7.30 -11.28
N ALA A 11 1.16 6.70 -10.22
CA ALA A 11 1.02 5.26 -10.08
C ALA A 11 0.09 4.63 -11.13
N LEU A 12 -0.94 5.35 -11.58
CA LEU A 12 -1.79 4.91 -12.70
C LEU A 12 -1.00 4.66 -14.00
N ASN A 13 0.11 5.37 -14.20
CA ASN A 13 0.88 5.33 -15.45
C ASN A 13 2.26 4.68 -15.30
N HIS A 14 2.70 4.39 -14.07
CA HIS A 14 4.02 3.83 -13.81
C HIS A 14 4.04 2.34 -14.12
N ASN A 15 5.02 1.84 -14.88
CA ASN A 15 5.11 0.42 -15.17
C ASN A 15 5.75 -0.34 -14.00
N PHE A 16 4.94 -0.71 -13.00
CA PHE A 16 5.40 -1.44 -11.83
C PHE A 16 5.86 -2.86 -12.18
N GLU A 17 6.97 -3.28 -11.59
CA GLU A 17 7.37 -4.69 -11.56
C GLU A 17 6.52 -5.47 -10.56
N SER A 18 6.38 -6.79 -10.75
CA SER A 18 5.61 -7.66 -9.84
C SER A 18 6.06 -7.54 -8.38
N ILE A 19 7.37 -7.41 -8.16
CA ILE A 19 7.94 -7.23 -6.82
C ILE A 19 7.54 -5.88 -6.20
N GLU A 20 7.35 -4.83 -7.00
CA GLU A 20 6.94 -3.53 -6.49
C GLU A 20 5.46 -3.52 -6.11
N ILE A 21 4.63 -4.23 -6.89
CA ILE A 21 3.20 -4.45 -6.59
C ILE A 21 3.04 -5.23 -5.28
N GLU A 22 3.79 -6.33 -5.13
CA GLU A 22 3.79 -7.14 -3.90
C GLU A 22 4.15 -6.29 -2.67
N TYR A 23 5.17 -5.44 -2.79
CA TYR A 23 5.61 -4.59 -1.69
C TYR A 23 4.72 -3.37 -1.44
N ALA A 24 3.98 -2.90 -2.46
CA ALA A 24 2.90 -1.94 -2.28
C ALA A 24 1.78 -2.54 -1.40
N ALA A 25 1.36 -3.78 -1.70
CA ALA A 25 0.35 -4.49 -0.93
C ALA A 25 0.80 -4.77 0.51
N LYS A 26 2.03 -5.27 0.71
CA LYS A 26 2.59 -5.47 2.06
C LYS A 26 2.67 -4.17 2.87
N LEU A 27 3.01 -3.05 2.22
CA LEU A 27 3.01 -1.76 2.90
C LEU A 27 1.60 -1.32 3.27
N ALA A 28 0.62 -1.48 2.37
CA ALA A 28 -0.79 -1.20 2.64
C ALA A 28 -1.31 -2.02 3.83
N LEU A 29 -1.06 -3.33 3.85
CA LEU A 29 -1.40 -4.20 4.98
C LEU A 29 -0.83 -3.68 6.30
N LYS A 30 0.46 -3.34 6.32
CA LYS A 30 1.12 -2.80 7.52
C LYS A 30 0.54 -1.45 7.96
N MET A 31 0.09 -0.61 7.02
CA MET A 31 -0.52 0.67 7.35
C MET A 31 -1.94 0.51 7.90
N LEU A 32 -2.72 -0.44 7.39
CA LEU A 32 -4.08 -0.75 7.86
C LEU A 32 -4.12 -1.28 9.30
N ASP A 33 -3.05 -1.97 9.73
CA ASP A 33 -2.84 -2.44 11.11
C ASP A 33 -2.33 -1.34 12.06
N ASP A 34 -2.09 -0.11 11.58
CA ASP A 34 -1.54 1.01 12.35
C ASP A 34 -0.13 0.79 12.96
N SER A 35 0.52 -0.35 12.72
CA SER A 35 1.90 -0.63 13.19
C SER A 35 3.00 0.04 12.35
N CYS A 36 2.64 0.98 11.48
CA CYS A 36 3.58 1.67 10.61
C CYS A 36 4.15 2.94 11.27
N GLN A 37 5.48 3.07 11.35
CA GLN A 37 6.13 4.27 11.93
C GLN A 37 6.13 5.50 11.00
N MET A 38 5.48 5.43 9.83
CA MET A 38 5.37 6.56 8.92
C MET A 38 4.37 7.60 9.44
N THR A 39 4.59 8.86 9.09
CA THR A 39 3.66 9.96 9.40
C THR A 39 2.31 9.73 8.74
N HIS A 40 1.27 10.39 9.25
CA HIS A 40 -0.08 10.34 8.66
C HIS A 40 -0.06 10.69 7.16
N GLU A 41 0.65 11.75 6.79
CA GLU A 41 0.77 12.22 5.40
C GLU A 41 1.53 11.25 4.48
N ASP A 42 2.60 10.63 4.99
CA ASP A 42 3.32 9.59 4.24
C ASP A 42 2.40 8.40 3.99
N ARG A 43 1.69 7.91 5.02
CA ARG A 43 0.78 6.76 4.90
C ARG A 43 -0.31 7.04 3.88
N LYS A 44 -0.93 8.22 3.94
CA LYS A 44 -1.95 8.65 2.99
C LYS A 44 -1.39 8.66 1.56
N THR A 45 -0.19 9.19 1.36
CA THR A 45 0.47 9.19 0.04
C THR A 45 0.71 7.78 -0.50
N PHE A 46 1.19 6.85 0.34
CA PHE A 46 1.38 5.45 -0.07
C PHE A 46 0.06 4.71 -0.32
N PHE A 47 -1.02 5.03 0.41
CA PHE A 47 -2.34 4.51 0.08
C PHE A 47 -2.83 4.99 -1.28
N PHE A 48 -2.64 6.26 -1.63
CA PHE A 48 -3.00 6.75 -2.96
C PHE A 48 -2.23 6.05 -4.09
N VAL A 49 -0.97 5.65 -3.85
CA VAL A 49 -0.22 4.81 -4.79
C VAL A 49 -0.85 3.42 -4.91
N TYR A 50 -1.17 2.78 -3.79
CA TYR A 50 -1.78 1.45 -3.79
C TYR A 50 -3.19 1.44 -4.40
N ASP A 51 -4.01 2.44 -4.09
CA ASP A 51 -5.36 2.61 -4.64
C ASP A 51 -5.30 2.76 -6.17
N ALA A 52 -4.32 3.51 -6.70
CA ALA A 52 -4.09 3.59 -8.14
C ALA A 52 -3.66 2.26 -8.77
N ILE A 53 -2.85 1.45 -8.08
CA ILE A 53 -2.49 0.10 -8.54
C ILE A 53 -3.76 -0.78 -8.59
N CYS A 54 -4.64 -0.68 -7.60
CA CYS A 54 -5.90 -1.44 -7.57
C CYS A 54 -6.89 -1.03 -8.68
N ASP A 55 -6.90 0.25 -9.05
CA ASP A 55 -7.83 0.78 -10.04
C ASP A 55 -7.35 0.56 -11.50
N ARG A 56 -6.15 -0.01 -11.67
CA ARG A 56 -5.61 -0.38 -12.98
C ARG A 56 -6.18 -1.69 -13.49
N LYS A 57 -6.61 -1.70 -14.75
CA LYS A 57 -7.18 -2.89 -15.42
C LYS A 57 -6.14 -3.86 -15.94
N ASP A 58 -4.89 -3.42 -16.05
CA ASP A 58 -3.78 -4.21 -16.57
C ASP A 58 -2.96 -4.92 -15.48
N ILE A 59 -3.33 -4.73 -14.21
CA ILE A 59 -2.71 -5.40 -13.06
C ILE A 59 -3.76 -6.31 -12.42
N GLU A 60 -3.44 -7.59 -12.27
CA GLU A 60 -4.27 -8.54 -11.54
C GLU A 60 -3.81 -8.68 -10.07
N LEU A 61 -4.69 -8.34 -9.14
CA LEU A 61 -4.46 -8.45 -7.68
C LEU A 61 -5.40 -9.48 -7.07
N ASN A 62 -5.27 -10.74 -7.50
CA ASN A 62 -6.23 -11.81 -7.18
C ASN A 62 -5.84 -12.67 -5.95
N ASP A 63 -4.73 -12.37 -5.29
CA ASP A 63 -4.32 -13.08 -4.09
C ASP A 63 -5.14 -12.67 -2.85
N ASP A 64 -5.15 -13.55 -1.85
CA ASP A 64 -5.94 -13.39 -0.64
C ASP A 64 -5.56 -12.14 0.17
N MET A 65 -4.29 -11.74 0.17
CA MET A 65 -3.84 -10.52 0.86
C MET A 65 -4.41 -9.28 0.19
N ASN A 66 -4.32 -9.16 -1.14
CA ASN A 66 -4.91 -8.03 -1.85
C ASN A 66 -6.43 -7.99 -1.70
N ARG A 67 -7.11 -9.14 -1.70
CA ARG A 67 -8.54 -9.21 -1.43
C ARG A 67 -8.90 -8.72 -0.02
N LEU A 68 -8.12 -9.12 0.99
CA LEU A 68 -8.30 -8.64 2.37
C LEU A 68 -8.09 -7.12 2.45
N ILE A 69 -7.01 -6.60 1.87
CA ILE A 69 -6.72 -5.17 1.87
C ILE A 69 -7.86 -4.41 1.20
N PHE A 70 -8.35 -4.87 0.05
CA PHE A 70 -9.48 -4.24 -0.66
C PHE A 70 -10.74 -4.16 0.21
N LEU A 71 -11.07 -5.22 0.94
CA LEU A 71 -12.24 -5.25 1.84
C LEU A 71 -12.05 -4.34 3.06
N ALA A 72 -10.87 -4.40 3.68
CA ALA A 72 -10.53 -3.65 4.89
C ALA A 72 -10.25 -2.16 4.65
N ARG A 73 -9.86 -1.78 3.42
CA ARG A 73 -9.55 -0.40 3.05
C ARG A 73 -10.82 0.46 3.10
N ASP A 74 -10.74 1.53 3.87
CA ASP A 74 -11.64 2.68 3.77
C ASP A 74 -10.87 3.86 3.18
N ARG A 75 -11.22 4.26 1.95
CA ARG A 75 -10.48 5.28 1.19
C ARG A 75 -10.56 6.68 1.82
N ASP A 76 -11.50 6.93 2.73
CA ASP A 76 -11.67 8.22 3.41
C ASP A 76 -10.72 8.40 4.61
N THR A 77 -10.08 7.31 5.07
CA THR A 77 -9.17 7.30 6.23
C THR A 77 -7.87 6.56 5.91
N ILE A 78 -6.91 6.57 6.83
CA ILE A 78 -5.69 5.74 6.77
C ILE A 78 -5.82 4.44 7.59
N PHE A 79 -6.92 4.26 8.31
CA PHE A 79 -7.18 3.08 9.13
C PHE A 79 -7.95 2.01 8.35
N SER A 80 -7.94 0.79 8.86
CA SER A 80 -8.85 -0.25 8.40
C SER A 80 -10.27 0.00 8.93
N LYS A 81 -11.26 -0.49 8.20
CA LYS A 81 -12.62 -0.65 8.72
C LYS A 81 -12.58 -1.54 9.97
N SER A 82 -13.26 -1.12 11.03
CA SER A 82 -13.17 -1.74 12.36
C SER A 82 -13.44 -3.24 12.36
N GLU A 83 -14.36 -3.71 11.52
CA GLU A 83 -14.74 -5.12 11.42
C GLU A 83 -13.66 -6.02 10.80
N PHE A 84 -12.62 -5.43 10.19
CA PHE A 84 -11.48 -6.15 9.62
C PHE A 84 -10.20 -6.04 10.46
N ALA A 85 -10.18 -5.23 11.52
CA ALA A 85 -8.97 -4.91 12.28
C ALA A 85 -8.21 -6.17 12.76
N ASP A 86 -8.92 -7.12 13.38
CA ASP A 86 -8.31 -8.35 13.90
C ASP A 86 -7.77 -9.26 12.78
N ILE A 87 -8.48 -9.31 11.63
CA ILE A 87 -8.09 -10.13 10.48
C ILE A 87 -6.85 -9.53 9.80
N VAL A 88 -6.82 -8.20 9.65
CA VAL A 88 -5.67 -7.45 9.14
C VAL A 88 -4.46 -7.66 10.04
N HIS A 89 -4.65 -7.61 11.37
CA HIS A 89 -3.59 -7.86 12.33
C HIS A 89 -2.99 -9.25 12.20
N ALA A 90 -3.85 -10.29 12.16
CA ALA A 90 -3.42 -11.67 12.02
C ALA A 90 -2.66 -11.91 10.70
N CYS A 91 -3.20 -11.41 9.58
CA CYS A 91 -2.54 -11.51 8.27
C CYS A 91 -1.18 -10.80 8.27
N LYS A 92 -1.09 -9.63 8.90
CA LYS A 92 0.17 -8.90 9.05
C LYS A 92 1.21 -9.72 9.81
N GLU A 93 0.84 -10.34 10.92
CA GLU A 93 1.75 -11.16 11.74
C GLU A 93 2.29 -12.38 10.97
N GLU A 94 1.55 -12.88 9.99
CA GLU A 94 2.02 -13.98 9.12
C GLU A 94 2.97 -13.49 8.01
N ILE A 95 2.59 -12.40 7.32
CA ILE A 95 3.26 -11.97 6.09
C ILE A 95 4.49 -11.08 6.36
N ILE A 96 4.37 -10.12 7.28
CA ILE A 96 5.40 -9.08 7.44
C ILE A 96 6.70 -9.59 8.05
N PRO A 97 6.74 -10.54 9.00
CA PRO A 97 8.01 -11.08 9.49
C PRO A 97 8.86 -11.75 8.41
N ASN A 98 8.22 -12.32 7.39
CA ASN A 98 8.87 -13.05 6.31
C ASN A 98 9.27 -12.15 5.12
N MET A 99 8.92 -10.86 5.14
CA MET A 99 9.28 -9.95 4.05
C MET A 99 10.78 -9.59 4.07
N LEU A 100 11.39 -9.50 2.89
CA LEU A 100 12.74 -8.93 2.76
C LEU A 100 12.69 -7.41 2.91
N LYS A 101 13.32 -6.89 3.97
CA LYS A 101 13.36 -5.44 4.27
C LYS A 101 13.99 -4.60 3.16
N VAL A 102 14.90 -5.18 2.36
CA VAL A 102 15.59 -4.49 1.26
C VAL A 102 14.63 -4.05 0.16
N HIS A 103 13.68 -4.89 -0.22
CA HIS A 103 12.67 -4.56 -1.24
C HIS A 103 11.66 -3.53 -0.72
N MET A 104 11.25 -3.62 0.56
CA MET A 104 10.40 -2.59 1.18
C MET A 104 11.08 -1.21 1.20
N LYS A 105 12.39 -1.18 1.46
CA LYS A 105 13.17 0.07 1.38
C LYS A 105 13.29 0.57 -0.06
N ALA A 106 13.54 -0.31 -1.02
CA ALA A 106 13.64 0.03 -2.43
C ALA A 106 12.34 0.61 -2.97
N TYR A 107 11.20 -0.06 -2.73
CA TYR A 107 9.87 0.41 -3.12
C TYR A 107 9.58 1.81 -2.57
N LYS A 108 9.73 2.01 -1.25
CA LYS A 108 9.50 3.34 -0.64
C LYS A 108 10.42 4.42 -1.21
N LYS A 109 11.68 4.09 -1.48
CA LYS A 109 12.64 5.01 -2.10
C LYS A 109 12.23 5.38 -3.53
N MET A 110 11.75 4.41 -4.30
CA MET A 110 11.27 4.62 -5.67
C MET A 110 10.08 5.58 -5.69
N VAL A 111 9.06 5.35 -4.85
CA VAL A 111 7.89 6.23 -4.73
C VAL A 111 8.30 7.65 -4.33
N ARG A 112 9.10 7.78 -3.26
CA ARG A 112 9.62 9.07 -2.77
C ARG A 112 10.41 9.84 -3.83
N LYS A 113 11.28 9.15 -4.57
CA LYS A 113 12.06 9.75 -5.66
C LYS A 113 11.19 10.36 -6.75
N HIS A 114 10.08 9.71 -7.12
CA HIS A 114 9.19 10.23 -8.16
C HIS A 114 8.32 11.39 -7.67
N LEU A 115 8.00 11.39 -6.38
CA LEU A 115 7.11 12.38 -5.79
C LEU A 115 7.85 13.60 -5.21
N ASN A 116 9.17 13.49 -5.01
CA ASN A 116 10.09 14.48 -4.46
C ASN A 116 9.81 14.82 -2.98
N PHE A 117 9.70 13.81 -2.11
CA PHE A 117 9.58 13.98 -0.65
C PHE A 117 10.31 12.88 0.14
#